data_AF-A0A3N4ZA30-F1
#
_entry.id   AF-A0A3N4ZA30-F1
#
_cell.length_a   1.000
_cell.length_b   1.000
_cell.length_c   1.000
_cell.angle_alpha   90.00
_cell.angle_beta   90.00
_cell.angle_gamma   90.00
#
_symmetry.space_group_name_H-M   'P 1'
#
loop_
_entity.id
_entity.type
_entity.pdbx_description
1 polymer ?
#
loop_
_entity_poly.entity_id
_entity_poly.type
_entity_poly.pdbx_seq_one_letter_code
_entity_poly.pdbx_strand_id
1 'polypeptide(L)'
;MLTVVQVPGVSSEDEMVACFLGGELSSQRFGQNLRSHLAVAGQAEQSLTHPDLSDAGADFARRALLAATRGYGENRDLFENFPAHVTWTRTLLSADEAAGVRYLD
;
A
#
# COMPACT_ATOMS: atom_id res chain seq x y z
N MET A 1 0.62 2.11 30.95
CA MET A 1 -0.69 2.53 30.39
C MET A 1 -0.89 1.74 29.12
N LEU A 2 -2.06 1.14 28.91
CA LEU A 2 -2.39 0.49 27.64
C LEU A 2 -2.66 1.61 26.62
N THR A 3 -1.77 1.78 25.65
CA THR A 3 -2.00 2.69 24.53
C THR A 3 -3.07 2.06 23.64
N VAL A 4 -4.21 2.73 23.52
CA VAL A 4 -5.35 2.23 22.74
C VAL A 4 -5.26 2.86 21.35
N VAL A 5 -4.82 2.05 20.39
CA VAL A 5 -4.86 2.41 18.96
C VAL A 5 -6.29 2.81 18.59
N GLN A 6 -6.46 4.02 18.06
CA GLN A 6 -7.76 4.50 17.61
C GLN A 6 -8.07 3.89 16.24
N VAL A 7 -9.27 3.34 16.09
CA VAL A 7 -9.73 2.66 14.86
C VAL A 7 -10.88 3.47 14.25
N PRO A 8 -10.59 4.51 13.44
CA PRO A 8 -11.61 5.41 12.88
C PRO A 8 -12.60 4.75 11.93
N GLY A 9 -12.32 3.57 11.36
CA GLY A 9 -13.29 2.85 10.55
C GLY A 9 -12.70 1.78 9.65
N VAL A 10 -13.59 1.07 8.96
CA VAL A 10 -13.26 0.05 7.95
C VAL A 10 -12.57 0.71 6.76
N SER A 11 -11.62 -0.01 6.17
CA SER A 11 -10.92 0.37 4.94
C SER A 11 -11.19 -0.68 3.86
N SER A 12 -10.84 -0.36 2.62
CA SER A 12 -10.90 -1.31 1.51
C SER A 12 -9.49 -1.80 1.14
N GLU A 13 -9.45 -2.91 0.43
CA GLU A 13 -8.21 -3.37 -0.20
C GLU A 13 -7.67 -2.34 -1.20
N ASP A 14 -8.55 -1.69 -1.96
CA ASP A 14 -8.15 -0.67 -2.93
C ASP A 14 -7.48 0.53 -2.27
N GLU A 15 -7.99 0.92 -1.11
CA GLU A 15 -7.39 1.96 -0.30
C GLU A 15 -6.02 1.52 0.24
N MET A 16 -5.91 0.32 0.80
CA MET A 16 -4.65 -0.22 1.28
C MET A 16 -3.59 -0.18 0.17
N VAL A 17 -3.93 -0.68 -1.02
CA VAL A 17 -3.02 -0.69 -2.17
C VAL A 17 -2.60 0.73 -2.56
N ALA A 18 -3.54 1.68 -2.56
CA ALA A 18 -3.23 3.08 -2.86
C ALA A 18 -2.26 3.68 -1.83
N CYS A 19 -2.50 3.47 -0.54
CA CYS A 19 -1.62 3.93 0.53
C CYS A 19 -0.22 3.30 0.44
N PHE A 20 -0.15 1.99 0.18
CA PHE A 20 1.12 1.27 0.04
C PHE A 20 1.95 1.86 -1.10
N LEU A 21 1.35 2.02 -2.28
CA LEU A 21 2.03 2.55 -3.46
C LEU A 21 2.42 4.02 -3.31
N GLY A 22 1.62 4.82 -2.61
CA GLY A 22 1.99 6.20 -2.25
C GLY A 22 3.22 6.24 -1.35
N GLY A 23 3.28 5.35 -0.35
CA GLY A 23 4.46 5.17 0.50
C GLY A 23 5.70 4.76 -0.31
N GLU A 24 5.55 3.76 -1.19
CA GLU A 24 6.62 3.30 -2.08
C GLU A 24 7.14 4.39 -3.00
N LEU A 25 6.26 5.20 -3.59
CA LEU A 25 6.64 6.29 -4.49
C LEU A 25 7.51 7.33 -3.78
N SER A 26 7.22 7.59 -2.49
CA SER A 26 7.99 8.50 -1.64
C SER A 26 9.29 7.89 -1.11
N SER A 27 9.46 6.57 -1.22
CA SER A 27 10.63 5.86 -0.71
C SER A 27 11.87 6.14 -1.57
N GLN A 28 12.99 6.45 -0.93
CA GLN A 28 14.29 6.56 -1.61
C GLN A 28 14.75 5.22 -2.18
N ARG A 29 14.47 4.11 -1.49
CA ARG A 29 14.93 2.76 -1.87
C ARG A 29 14.14 2.19 -3.04
N PHE A 30 12.85 2.47 -3.10
CA PHE A 30 11.92 1.76 -3.99
C PHE A 30 11.20 2.66 -5.00
N GLY A 31 11.11 3.96 -4.74
CA GLY A 31 10.36 4.88 -5.59
C GLY A 31 10.88 4.93 -7.03
N GLN A 32 12.20 4.78 -7.23
CA GLN A 32 12.75 4.76 -8.59
C GLN A 32 12.34 3.52 -9.39
N ASN A 33 12.27 2.34 -8.74
CA ASN A 33 11.79 1.13 -9.39
C ASN A 33 10.30 1.29 -9.76
N LEU A 34 9.48 1.78 -8.83
CA LEU A 34 8.06 2.01 -9.06
C LEU A 34 7.79 2.97 -10.23
N ARG A 35 8.53 4.09 -10.32
CA ARG A 35 8.44 5.03 -11.45
C ARG A 35 8.79 4.38 -12.78
N SER A 36 9.79 3.50 -12.82
CA SER A 36 10.12 2.75 -14.04
C SER A 36 8.97 1.85 -14.49
N HIS A 37 8.28 1.17 -13.57
CA HIS A 37 7.11 0.36 -13.91
C HIS A 37 5.92 1.21 -14.38
N LEU A 38 5.66 2.35 -13.74
CA LEU A 38 4.63 3.30 -14.19
C LEU A 38 4.90 3.79 -15.63
N ALA A 39 6.15 4.15 -15.93
CA ALA A 39 6.55 4.60 -17.26
C ALA A 39 6.35 3.51 -18.33
N VAL A 40 6.72 2.26 -18.03
CA VAL A 40 6.47 1.12 -18.94
C VAL A 40 4.98 0.88 -19.16
N ALA A 41 4.16 1.07 -18.12
CA ALA A 41 2.71 0.92 -18.20
C ALA A 41 1.98 2.15 -18.81
N GLY A 42 2.71 3.23 -19.13
CA GLY A 42 2.13 4.47 -19.63
C GLY A 42 1.25 5.20 -18.60
N GLN A 43 1.48 4.96 -17.31
CA GLN A 43 0.68 5.51 -16.22
C GLN A 43 1.35 6.72 -15.59
N ALA A 44 0.53 7.71 -15.23
CA ALA A 44 0.99 8.92 -14.60
C ALA A 44 1.14 8.73 -13.07
N GLU A 45 2.16 9.33 -12.46
CA GLU A 45 2.40 9.27 -11.00
C GLU A 45 1.20 9.82 -10.20
N GLN A 46 0.44 10.75 -10.78
CA GLN A 46 -0.75 11.34 -10.16
C GLN A 46 -1.82 10.29 -9.80
N SER A 47 -1.84 9.15 -10.51
CA SER A 47 -2.74 8.02 -10.19
C SER A 47 -2.45 7.40 -8.81
N LEU A 48 -1.24 7.62 -8.27
CA LEU A 48 -0.84 7.14 -6.95
C LEU A 48 -0.88 8.24 -5.89
N THR A 49 -0.62 9.50 -6.24
CA THR A 49 -0.62 10.61 -5.26
C THR A 49 -2.03 11.11 -4.95
N HIS A 50 -2.97 10.98 -5.88
CA HIS A 50 -4.37 11.38 -5.73
C HIS A 50 -5.31 10.28 -6.25
N PRO A 51 -5.38 9.13 -5.55
CA PRO A 51 -6.15 7.98 -6.00
C PRO A 51 -7.66 8.29 -5.92
N ASP A 52 -8.37 8.09 -7.03
CA ASP A 52 -9.83 8.00 -7.05
C ASP A 52 -10.25 6.55 -6.85
N LEU A 53 -10.67 6.20 -5.63
CA LEU A 53 -11.10 4.84 -5.26
C LEU A 53 -12.48 4.46 -5.81
N SER A 54 -13.11 5.33 -6.59
CA SER A 54 -14.34 5.01 -7.32
C SER A 54 -14.07 4.54 -8.75
N ASP A 55 -12.83 4.70 -9.25
CA ASP A 55 -12.40 4.23 -10.56
C ASP A 55 -11.84 2.80 -10.48
N ALA A 56 -12.72 1.81 -10.69
CA ALA A 56 -12.34 0.40 -10.68
C ALA A 56 -11.22 0.05 -11.68
N GLY A 57 -11.07 0.80 -12.78
CA GLY A 57 -10.00 0.59 -13.76
C GLY A 57 -8.65 1.06 -13.21
N ALA A 58 -8.63 2.23 -12.58
CA ALA A 58 -7.45 2.73 -11.88
C ALA A 58 -7.05 1.79 -10.72
N ASP A 59 -8.04 1.31 -9.97
CA ASP A 59 -7.85 0.38 -8.85
C ASP A 59 -7.22 -0.95 -9.32
N PHE A 60 -7.75 -1.52 -10.40
CA PHE A 60 -7.18 -2.71 -11.03
C PHE A 60 -5.72 -2.49 -11.43
N ALA A 61 -5.42 -1.35 -12.06
CA ALA A 61 -4.07 -1.06 -12.51
C ALA A 61 -3.08 -0.87 -11.34
N ARG A 62 -3.53 -0.24 -10.25
CA ARG A 62 -2.74 -0.12 -9.01
C ARG A 62 -2.45 -1.50 -8.40
N ARG A 63 -3.44 -2.39 -8.35
CA ARG A 63 -3.22 -3.78 -7.88
C ARG A 63 -2.21 -4.51 -8.76
N ALA A 64 -2.31 -4.39 -10.08
CA ALA A 64 -1.37 -4.98 -11.02
C ALA A 64 0.06 -4.42 -10.84
N LEU A 65 0.19 -3.12 -10.57
CA LEU A 65 1.47 -2.48 -10.29
C LEU A 65 2.09 -3.00 -8.98
N LEU A 66 1.29 -3.18 -7.93
CA LEU A 66 1.76 -3.75 -6.68
C LEU A 66 2.14 -5.23 -6.85
N ALA A 67 1.40 -5.99 -7.65
CA ALA A 67 1.74 -7.37 -8.00
C ALA A 67 3.07 -7.48 -8.76
N ALA A 68 3.30 -6.58 -9.72
CA ALA A 68 4.52 -6.55 -10.52
C ALA A 68 5.77 -6.16 -9.72
N THR A 69 5.62 -5.28 -8.72
CA THR A 69 6.75 -4.75 -7.94
C THR A 69 7.02 -5.51 -6.65
N ARG A 70 5.99 -6.12 -6.05
CA ARG A 70 6.02 -6.73 -4.71
C ARG A 70 5.39 -8.10 -4.59
N GLY A 71 4.80 -8.64 -5.66
CA GLY A 71 4.19 -9.96 -5.64
C GLY A 71 2.81 -10.04 -4.99
N TYR A 72 2.13 -8.91 -4.78
CA TYR A 72 0.79 -8.89 -4.19
C TYR A 72 -0.21 -9.72 -4.99
N GLY A 73 -0.91 -10.64 -4.32
CA GLY A 73 -1.86 -11.57 -4.95
C GLY A 73 -1.22 -12.71 -5.74
N GLU A 74 0.11 -12.77 -5.84
CA GLU A 74 0.84 -13.77 -6.62
C GLU A 74 1.68 -14.74 -5.75
N ASN A 75 1.58 -14.64 -4.43
CA ASN A 75 2.29 -15.48 -3.47
C ASN A 75 3.82 -15.52 -3.68
N ARG A 76 4.43 -14.35 -3.91
CA ARG A 76 5.87 -14.18 -4.04
C ARG A 76 6.35 -12.89 -3.39
N ASP A 77 7.67 -12.74 -3.32
CA ASP A 77 8.37 -11.55 -2.84
C ASP A 77 7.89 -11.12 -1.44
N LEU A 78 7.35 -9.91 -1.30
CA LEU A 78 6.91 -9.37 0.00
C LEU A 78 5.63 -10.04 0.49
N PHE A 79 4.80 -10.55 -0.42
CA PHE A 79 3.49 -11.14 -0.12
C PHE A 79 3.48 -12.67 -0.25
N GLU A 80 4.65 -13.31 -0.12
CA GLU A 80 4.73 -14.76 0.01
C GLU A 80 4.03 -15.21 1.31
N ASN A 81 3.18 -16.23 1.20
CA ASN A 81 2.32 -16.76 2.26
C ASN A 81 1.36 -15.72 2.88
N PHE A 82 1.02 -14.65 2.14
CA PHE A 82 0.06 -13.67 2.61
C PHE A 82 -1.35 -14.28 2.74
N PRO A 83 -2.12 -13.97 3.81
CA PRO A 83 -3.43 -14.58 4.02
C PRO A 83 -4.43 -14.27 2.90
N ALA A 84 -5.23 -15.26 2.50
CA ALA A 84 -6.26 -15.10 1.47
C ALA A 84 -7.47 -14.27 1.92
N HIS A 85 -7.68 -14.14 3.24
CA HIS A 85 -8.80 -13.43 3.82
C HIS A 85 -8.29 -12.40 4.82
N VAL A 86 -8.31 -11.13 4.41
CA VAL A 86 -7.84 -10.00 5.21
C VAL A 86 -8.94 -8.97 5.31
N THR A 87 -9.08 -8.38 6.50
CA THR A 87 -9.92 -7.21 6.73
C THR A 87 -9.01 -6.00 6.89
N TRP A 88 -9.24 -4.97 6.08
CA TRP A 88 -8.51 -3.71 6.16
C TRP A 88 -9.26 -2.72 7.02
N THR A 89 -8.52 -2.01 7.87
CA THR A 89 -9.09 -1.05 8.81
C THR A 89 -8.15 0.13 8.91
N ARG A 90 -8.68 1.36 8.91
CA ARG A 90 -7.90 2.55 9.20
C ARG A 90 -7.62 2.62 10.69
N THR A 91 -6.38 2.96 11.05
CA THR A 91 -5.95 3.19 12.41
C THR A 91 -5.20 4.51 12.51
N LEU A 92 -5.34 5.20 13.65
CA LEU A 92 -4.48 6.33 13.99
C LEU A 92 -3.46 5.84 15.00
N LEU A 93 -2.19 6.05 14.67
CA LEU A 93 -1.05 5.76 15.52
C LEU A 93 -0.34 7.08 15.83
N SER A 94 -0.05 7.31 17.10
CA SER A 94 0.91 8.33 17.52
C SER A 94 2.33 7.93 17.11
N ALA A 95 3.24 8.91 17.07
CA ALA A 95 4.64 8.64 16.78
C ALA A 95 5.27 7.66 17.78
N ASP A 96 4.92 7.76 19.06
CA ASP A 96 5.41 6.87 20.11
C ASP A 96 4.91 5.43 19.93
N GLU A 97 3.64 5.25 19.51
CA GLU A 97 3.10 3.93 19.18
C GLU A 97 3.78 3.33 17.94
N ALA A 98 4.02 4.15 16.91
CA ALA A 98 4.74 3.71 15.72
C ALA A 98 6.19 3.31 16.05
N ALA A 99 6.89 4.07 16.89
CA ALA A 99 8.25 3.75 17.34
C ALA A 99 8.33 2.48 18.20
N GLY A 100 7.23 2.09 18.84
CA GLY A 100 7.12 0.85 19.62
C GLY A 100 6.91 -0.41 18.79
N VAL A 101 6.74 -0.30 17.46
CA VAL A 101 6.54 -1.46 16.58
C VAL A 101 7.84 -2.28 16.53
N ARG A 102 7.76 -3.55 16.96
CA ARG A 102 8.91 -4.45 17.10
C ARG A 102 9.66 -4.76 15.80
N TYR A 103 9.00 -4.59 14.65
CA TYR A 103 9.54 -4.91 13.34
C TYR A 103 9.38 -3.68 12.43
N LEU A 104 10.27 -2.72 12.62
CA LEU A 104 10.55 -1.63 11.68
C LEU A 104 12.04 -1.70 11.40
N ASP A 105 12.41 -1.77 10.12
CA ASP A 105 13.79 -1.81 9.63
C ASP A 105 14.11 -0.49 8.92
#